data_AF-A0A1Y5CWT1-F1
#
_entry.id   AF-A0A1Y5CWT1-F1
#
_cell.length_a   1.000
_cell.length_b   1.000
_cell.length_c   1.000
_cell.angle_alpha   90.00
_cell.angle_beta   90.00
_cell.angle_gamma   90.00
#
_symmetry.space_group_name_H-M   'P 1'
#
loop_
_entity.id
_entity.type
_entity.pdbx_description
1 polymer ?
#
loop_
_entity_poly.entity_id
_entity_poly.type
_entity_poly.pdbx_seq_one_letter_code
_entity_poly.pdbx_strand_id
1 'polypeptide(L)'
;MKNELSPNEKNIINKDNYSAYVAKLKATGGKFPINQFGNVNTSAIAEACDFKRGSFADPESALAKQLVKDIKLIGTQVKDESKEESALKKQKDEASKNASKLSKELERTNAEVHKLRDVVAKLEQENKALEHKLKGKSEAHEAMLDDGRRRFVWK
;
A
#
# COMPACT_ATOMS: atom_id res chain seq x y z
N MET A 1 60.12 -0.29 -17.15
CA MET A 1 59.22 0.71 -17.76
C MET A 1 57.85 0.09 -17.85
N LYS A 2 56.84 0.61 -17.14
CA LYS A 2 55.46 0.18 -17.36
C LYS A 2 55.01 0.89 -18.63
N ASN A 3 54.89 0.14 -19.73
CA ASN A 3 54.30 0.68 -20.95
C ASN A 3 52.82 0.94 -20.66
N GLU A 4 52.50 2.15 -20.21
CA GLU A 4 51.13 2.58 -20.04
C GLU A 4 50.53 2.78 -21.43
N LEU A 5 49.67 1.85 -21.84
CA LEU A 5 48.89 1.95 -23.07
C LEU A 5 48.23 3.33 -23.17
N SER A 6 48.22 3.88 -24.37
CA SER A 6 47.54 5.13 -24.68
C SER A 6 46.04 5.02 -24.37
N PRO A 7 45.35 6.10 -23.96
CA PRO A 7 43.91 6.09 -23.73
C PRO A 7 43.10 5.51 -24.91
N ASN A 8 43.55 5.74 -26.15
CA ASN A 8 42.89 5.21 -27.34
C ASN A 8 43.06 3.69 -27.48
N GLU A 9 44.27 3.18 -27.20
CA GLU A 9 44.56 1.73 -27.24
C GLU A 9 43.77 0.98 -26.16
N LYS A 10 43.70 1.56 -24.95
CA LYS A 10 42.86 1.04 -23.85
C LYS A 10 41.39 0.97 -24.25
N ASN A 11 40.88 1.99 -24.94
CA ASN A 11 39.50 2.02 -25.40
C ASN A 11 39.19 0.96 -26.46
N ILE A 12 40.13 0.64 -27.34
CA ILE A 12 39.98 -0.43 -28.34
C ILE A 12 39.93 -1.78 -27.64
N ILE A 13 40.90 -2.08 -26.77
CA ILE A 13 40.97 -3.33 -26.03
C ILE A 13 39.70 -3.55 -25.18
N ASN A 14 39.21 -2.50 -24.49
CA ASN A 14 38.00 -2.59 -23.69
C ASN A 14 36.76 -2.94 -24.53
N LYS A 15 36.66 -2.40 -25.75
CA LYS A 15 35.57 -2.72 -26.69
C LYS A 15 35.64 -4.16 -27.16
N ASP A 16 36.84 -4.64 -27.49
CA ASP A 16 37.04 -6.00 -27.97
C ASP A 16 36.71 -7.00 -26.86
N ASN A 17 37.23 -6.79 -25.64
CA ASN A 17 36.92 -7.61 -24.47
C ASN A 17 35.42 -7.63 -24.16
N TYR A 18 34.76 -6.47 -24.20
CA TYR A 18 33.33 -6.39 -23.98
C TYR A 18 32.54 -7.15 -25.05
N SER A 19 32.94 -7.03 -26.32
CA SER A 19 32.27 -7.74 -27.42
C SER A 19 32.37 -9.27 -27.28
N ALA A 20 33.53 -9.77 -26.84
CA ALA A 20 33.76 -11.19 -26.57
C ALA A 20 32.90 -11.68 -25.38
N TYR A 21 32.79 -10.87 -24.33
CA TYR A 21 31.91 -11.16 -23.19
C TYR A 21 30.44 -11.25 -23.61
N VAL A 22 29.96 -10.29 -24.42
CA VAL A 22 28.59 -10.31 -24.94
C VAL A 22 28.35 -11.51 -25.85
N ALA A 23 29.30 -11.87 -26.71
CA ALA A 23 29.22 -13.06 -27.55
C ALA A 23 29.12 -14.34 -26.69
N LYS A 24 29.90 -14.43 -25.61
CA LYS A 24 29.83 -15.53 -24.65
C LYS A 24 28.47 -15.62 -23.98
N LEU A 25 27.91 -14.50 -23.51
CA LEU A 25 26.56 -14.46 -22.93
C LEU A 25 25.50 -14.92 -23.93
N LYS A 26 25.56 -14.47 -25.18
CA LYS A 26 24.63 -14.92 -26.24
C LYS A 26 24.77 -16.42 -26.51
N ALA A 27 25.99 -16.94 -26.58
CA ALA A 27 26.24 -18.35 -26.85
C ALA A 27 25.76 -19.28 -25.71
N THR A 28 25.90 -18.85 -24.45
CA THR A 28 25.47 -19.64 -23.29
C THR A 28 24.02 -19.40 -22.88
N GLY A 29 23.32 -18.46 -23.53
CA GLY A 29 22.02 -17.97 -23.08
C GLY A 29 22.07 -17.26 -21.72
N GLY A 30 23.25 -16.84 -21.29
CA GLY A 30 23.46 -16.09 -20.05
C GLY A 30 22.89 -14.68 -20.13
N LYS A 31 22.50 -14.13 -18.97
CA LYS A 31 21.97 -12.76 -18.85
C LYS A 31 22.95 -11.86 -18.10
N PHE A 32 22.79 -10.55 -18.23
CA PHE A 32 23.63 -9.59 -17.51
C PHE A 32 23.42 -9.70 -15.98
N PRO A 33 24.50 -9.65 -15.18
CA PRO A 33 24.40 -9.69 -13.73
C PRO A 33 23.72 -8.42 -13.22
N ILE A 34 22.90 -8.57 -12.18
CA ILE A 34 22.27 -7.44 -11.47
C ILE A 34 22.91 -7.21 -10.11
N ASN A 35 22.78 -6.00 -9.59
CA ASN A 35 23.14 -5.66 -8.22
C ASN A 35 21.92 -5.82 -7.29
N GLN A 36 22.14 -5.61 -5.99
CA GLN A 36 21.09 -5.69 -4.97
C GLN A 36 19.92 -4.70 -5.18
N PHE A 37 20.12 -3.68 -6.01
CA PHE A 37 19.12 -2.65 -6.33
C PHE A 37 18.39 -2.92 -7.66
N GLY A 38 18.60 -4.08 -8.30
CA GLY A 38 17.97 -4.44 -9.57
C GLY A 38 18.59 -3.78 -10.81
N ASN A 39 19.65 -3.00 -10.66
CA ASN A 39 20.40 -2.41 -11.77
C ASN A 39 21.49 -3.35 -12.26
N VAL A 40 21.94 -3.19 -13.51
CA VAL A 40 23.05 -3.99 -14.04
C VAL A 40 24.34 -3.74 -13.26
N ASN A 41 24.98 -4.84 -12.85
CA ASN A 41 26.21 -4.81 -12.09
C ASN A 41 27.41 -4.54 -13.02
N THR A 42 27.69 -3.25 -13.25
CA THR A 42 28.81 -2.80 -14.09
C THR A 42 30.17 -3.18 -13.53
N SER A 43 30.30 -3.39 -12.21
CA SER A 43 31.54 -3.88 -11.60
C SER A 43 31.82 -5.32 -12.00
N ALA A 44 30.83 -6.21 -11.89
CA ALA A 44 30.96 -7.61 -12.28
C ALA A 44 31.25 -7.77 -13.78
N ILE A 45 30.66 -6.92 -14.62
CA ILE A 45 30.95 -6.90 -16.07
C ILE A 45 32.38 -6.45 -16.32
N ALA A 46 32.82 -5.36 -15.66
CA ALA A 46 34.16 -4.83 -15.84
C ALA A 46 35.24 -5.83 -15.39
N GLU A 47 35.02 -6.54 -14.27
CA GLU A 47 35.87 -7.65 -13.83
C GLU A 47 35.90 -8.81 -14.83
N ALA A 48 34.74 -9.21 -15.36
CA ALA A 48 34.66 -10.28 -16.35
C ALA A 48 35.32 -9.94 -17.69
N CYS A 49 35.39 -8.65 -18.03
CA CYS A 49 35.99 -8.14 -19.26
C CYS A 49 37.43 -7.61 -19.05
N ASP A 50 38.00 -7.75 -17.85
CA ASP A 50 39.33 -7.31 -17.47
C ASP A 50 39.60 -5.80 -17.73
N PHE A 51 38.67 -4.94 -17.35
CA PHE A 51 38.87 -3.48 -17.41
C PHE A 51 38.33 -2.74 -16.18
N LYS A 52 38.69 -1.46 -16.05
CA LYS A 52 38.26 -0.63 -14.90
C LYS A 52 36.76 -0.33 -14.96
N ARG A 53 36.06 -0.45 -13.82
CA ARG A 53 34.64 -0.06 -13.66
C ARG A 53 34.30 1.32 -14.26
N GLY A 54 35.24 2.26 -14.19
CA GLY A 54 35.11 3.62 -14.75
C GLY A 54 34.85 3.68 -16.25
N SER A 55 35.09 2.61 -17.02
CA SER A 55 34.80 2.54 -18.46
C SER A 55 33.31 2.69 -18.79
N PHE A 56 32.41 2.48 -17.82
CA PHE A 56 30.97 2.71 -17.95
C PHE A 56 30.47 3.96 -17.19
N ALA A 57 31.39 4.76 -16.61
CA ALA A 57 31.00 5.91 -15.81
C ALA A 57 30.37 7.03 -16.65
N ASP A 58 30.83 7.19 -17.88
CA ASP A 58 30.27 8.17 -18.82
C ASP A 58 29.14 7.54 -19.65
N PRO A 59 27.87 7.97 -19.46
CA PRO A 59 26.74 7.46 -20.24
C PRO A 59 26.83 7.80 -21.73
N GLU A 60 27.58 8.84 -22.10
CA GLU A 60 27.77 9.23 -23.51
C GLU A 60 28.82 8.37 -24.23
N SER A 61 29.61 7.61 -23.48
CA SER A 61 30.63 6.71 -24.03
C SER A 61 30.03 5.64 -24.94
N ALA A 62 30.77 5.26 -25.97
CA ALA A 62 30.36 4.22 -26.91
C ALA A 62 30.08 2.88 -26.21
N LEU A 63 30.87 2.55 -25.17
CA LEU A 63 30.72 1.32 -24.38
C LEU A 63 29.45 1.35 -23.53
N ALA A 64 29.13 2.46 -22.86
CA ALA A 64 27.90 2.57 -22.07
C ALA A 64 26.66 2.50 -22.97
N LYS A 65 26.67 3.17 -24.14
CA LYS A 65 25.58 3.09 -25.13
C LYS A 65 25.41 1.66 -25.67
N GLN A 66 26.51 0.95 -25.91
CA GLN A 66 26.47 -0.43 -26.35
C GLN A 66 25.89 -1.34 -25.26
N LEU A 67 26.31 -1.16 -24.01
CA LEU A 67 25.76 -1.89 -22.87
C LEU A 67 24.24 -1.73 -22.74
N VAL A 68 23.71 -0.50 -22.87
CA VAL A 68 22.26 -0.27 -22.82
C VAL A 68 21.52 -1.01 -23.95
N LYS A 69 22.10 -1.07 -25.16
CA LYS A 69 21.51 -1.82 -26.28
C LYS A 69 21.55 -3.33 -26.02
N ASP A 70 22.69 -3.84 -25.57
CA ASP A 70 22.85 -5.27 -25.31
C ASP A 70 22.00 -5.74 -24.13
N ILE A 71 21.79 -4.92 -23.09
CA ILE A 71 20.84 -5.19 -22.01
C ILE A 71 19.42 -5.36 -22.54
N LYS A 72 18.98 -4.54 -23.49
CA LYS A 72 17.64 -4.67 -24.10
C LYS A 72 17.50 -5.93 -24.94
N LEU A 73 18.59 -6.39 -25.57
CA LEU A 73 18.58 -7.57 -26.44
C LEU A 73 18.68 -8.88 -25.67
N ILE A 74 19.58 -8.96 -24.68
CA ILE A 74 19.87 -10.19 -23.92
C ILE A 74 19.00 -10.27 -22.66
N GLY A 75 18.66 -9.12 -22.07
CA GLY A 75 17.99 -9.03 -20.78
C GLY A 75 18.95 -9.13 -19.59
N THR A 76 18.43 -8.81 -18.41
CA THR A 76 19.13 -8.93 -17.14
C THR A 76 18.71 -10.23 -16.43
N GLN A 77 19.55 -10.73 -15.51
CA GLN A 77 19.10 -11.71 -14.52
C GLN A 77 17.97 -11.04 -13.72
N VAL A 78 16.74 -11.23 -14.16
CA VAL A 78 15.56 -10.74 -13.46
C VAL A 78 15.58 -11.39 -12.09
N LYS A 79 15.74 -10.59 -11.03
CA LYS A 79 15.30 -11.00 -9.70
C LYS A 79 13.79 -11.21 -9.84
N ASP A 80 13.26 -12.34 -9.41
CA ASP A 80 11.86 -12.78 -9.59
C ASP A 80 10.78 -11.86 -8.95
N GLU A 81 11.04 -10.56 -8.81
CA GLU A 81 10.19 -9.52 -8.25
C GLU A 81 8.91 -9.29 -9.08
N SER A 82 8.89 -9.68 -10.36
CA SER A 82 7.70 -9.53 -11.23
C SER A 82 6.46 -10.25 -10.69
N LYS A 83 6.61 -11.43 -10.08
CA LYS A 83 5.47 -12.17 -9.50
C LYS A 83 5.04 -11.55 -8.17
N GLU A 84 6.00 -11.14 -7.36
CA GLU A 84 5.76 -10.51 -6.05
C GLU A 84 5.10 -9.14 -6.19
N GLU A 85 5.56 -8.29 -7.11
CA GLU A 85 4.93 -7.00 -7.41
C GLU A 85 3.50 -7.16 -7.92
N SER A 86 3.24 -8.18 -8.75
CA SER A 86 1.89 -8.46 -9.25
C SER A 86 0.94 -8.93 -8.14
N ALA A 87 1.44 -9.71 -7.18
CA ALA A 87 0.68 -10.17 -6.03
C ALA A 87 0.42 -9.03 -5.03
N LEU A 88 1.44 -8.21 -4.76
CA LEU A 88 1.34 -7.02 -3.92
C LEU A 88 0.36 -5.99 -4.50
N LYS A 89 0.36 -5.81 -5.83
CA LYS A 89 -0.60 -4.92 -6.50
C LYS A 89 -2.03 -5.43 -6.35
N LYS A 90 -2.27 -6.74 -6.53
CA LYS A 90 -3.59 -7.36 -6.28
C LYS A 90 -4.04 -7.19 -4.83
N GLN A 91 -3.15 -7.45 -3.87
CA GLN A 91 -3.45 -7.26 -2.44
C GLN A 91 -3.79 -5.79 -2.12
N LYS A 92 -3.07 -4.83 -2.70
CA LYS A 92 -3.36 -3.40 -2.53
C LYS A 92 -4.73 -3.03 -3.09
N ASP A 93 -5.06 -3.52 -4.28
CA ASP A 93 -6.35 -3.25 -4.92
C ASP A 93 -7.52 -3.88 -4.15
N GLU A 94 -7.33 -5.09 -3.62
CA GLU A 94 -8.30 -5.77 -2.74
C GLU A 94 -8.47 -5.04 -1.41
N ALA A 95 -7.37 -4.63 -0.77
CA ALA A 95 -7.40 -3.86 0.46
C ALA A 95 -8.12 -2.52 0.28
N SER A 96 -7.87 -1.82 -0.83
CA SER A 96 -8.55 -0.55 -1.14
C SER A 96 -10.06 -0.73 -1.36
N LYS A 97 -10.47 -1.81 -2.05
CA LYS A 97 -11.89 -2.16 -2.22
C LYS A 97 -12.54 -2.50 -0.88
N ASN A 98 -11.87 -3.28 -0.04
CA ASN A 98 -12.40 -3.66 1.27
C ASN A 98 -12.51 -2.47 2.22
N ALA A 99 -11.49 -1.60 2.26
CA ALA A 99 -11.56 -0.34 3.02
C ALA A 99 -12.74 0.53 2.58
N SER A 100 -12.97 0.64 1.27
CA SER A 100 -14.10 1.41 0.74
C SER A 100 -15.46 0.82 1.12
N LYS A 101 -15.58 -0.52 1.15
CA LYS A 101 -16.81 -1.21 1.58
C LYS A 101 -17.05 -1.00 3.08
N LEU A 102 -16.03 -1.25 3.90
CA LEU A 102 -16.10 -1.09 5.36
C LEU A 102 -16.44 0.35 5.76
N SER A 103 -15.89 1.35 5.06
CA SER A 103 -16.24 2.75 5.30
C SER A 103 -17.73 3.03 5.08
N LYS A 104 -18.31 2.50 3.99
CA LYS A 104 -19.74 2.66 3.69
C LYS A 104 -20.63 1.92 4.69
N GLU A 105 -20.23 0.72 5.10
CA GLU A 105 -20.93 -0.04 6.14
C GLU A 105 -20.92 0.72 7.46
N LEU A 106 -19.77 1.28 7.84
CA LEU A 106 -19.60 2.05 9.08
C LEU A 106 -20.44 3.34 9.08
N GLU A 107 -20.52 4.04 7.96
CA GLU A 107 -21.42 5.20 7.80
C GLU A 107 -22.89 4.78 7.97
N ARG A 108 -23.29 3.67 7.37
CA ARG A 108 -24.66 3.14 7.48
C ARG A 108 -25.00 2.74 8.92
N THR A 109 -24.11 2.02 9.60
CA THR A 109 -24.34 1.60 10.99
C THR A 109 -24.34 2.80 11.94
N ASN A 110 -23.49 3.80 11.72
CA ASN A 110 -23.52 5.02 12.50
C ASN A 110 -24.85 5.78 12.33
N ALA A 111 -25.34 5.91 11.09
CA ALA A 111 -26.64 6.53 10.84
C ALA A 111 -27.79 5.78 11.54
N GLU A 112 -27.74 4.45 11.58
CA GLU A 112 -28.72 3.63 12.29
C GLU A 112 -28.62 3.81 13.81
N VAL A 113 -27.41 3.82 14.37
CA VAL A 113 -27.18 4.09 15.80
C VAL A 113 -27.72 5.47 16.19
N HIS A 114 -27.52 6.50 15.37
CA HIS A 114 -28.08 7.83 15.62
C HIS A 114 -29.61 7.81 15.64
N LYS A 115 -30.25 7.17 14.64
CA LYS A 115 -31.72 7.03 14.62
C LYS A 115 -32.24 6.30 15.85
N LEU A 116 -31.59 5.20 16.24
CA LEU A 116 -31.99 4.45 17.43
C LEU A 116 -31.85 5.28 18.71
N ARG A 117 -30.78 6.07 18.84
CA ARG A 117 -30.61 7.01 19.96
C ARG A 117 -31.74 8.04 20.02
N ASP A 118 -32.16 8.59 18.88
CA ASP A 118 -33.28 9.54 18.82
C ASP A 118 -34.61 8.89 19.24
N VAL A 119 -34.85 7.64 18.82
CA VAL A 119 -36.05 6.89 19.24
C VAL A 119 -36.02 6.61 20.75
N VAL A 120 -34.89 6.19 21.30
CA VAL A 120 -34.74 5.95 22.75
C VAL A 120 -35.02 7.23 23.52
N ALA A 121 -34.44 8.37 23.11
CA ALA A 121 -34.68 9.64 23.78
C ALA A 121 -36.17 10.06 23.79
N LYS A 122 -36.87 9.84 22.67
CA LYS A 122 -38.32 10.11 22.58
C LYS A 122 -39.12 9.19 23.50
N LEU A 123 -38.85 7.89 23.48
CA LEU A 123 -39.54 6.92 24.33
C LEU A 123 -39.29 7.17 25.82
N GLU A 124 -38.08 7.56 26.20
CA GLU A 124 -37.77 7.96 27.58
C GLU A 124 -38.56 9.21 28.01
N GLN A 125 -38.70 10.20 27.11
CA GLN A 125 -39.50 11.38 27.37
C GLN A 125 -40.98 11.05 27.52
N GLU A 126 -41.52 10.18 26.65
CA GLU A 126 -42.91 9.71 26.73
C GLU A 126 -43.17 8.91 28.01
N ASN A 127 -42.26 8.01 28.40
CA ASN A 127 -42.37 7.27 29.65
C ASN A 127 -42.41 8.21 30.86
N LYS A 128 -41.50 9.19 30.94
CA LYS A 128 -41.52 10.20 32.01
C LYS A 128 -42.84 10.97 32.04
N ALA A 129 -43.36 11.36 30.87
CA ALA A 129 -44.64 12.07 30.79
C ALA A 129 -45.82 11.20 31.26
N LEU A 130 -45.81 9.91 30.93
CA LEU A 130 -46.82 8.95 31.37
C LEU A 130 -46.73 8.67 32.88
N GLU A 131 -45.53 8.52 33.42
CA GLU A 131 -45.29 8.37 34.86
C GLU A 131 -45.83 9.58 35.63
N HIS A 132 -45.53 10.80 35.17
CA HIS A 132 -46.08 12.02 35.76
C HIS A 132 -47.60 12.07 35.69
N LYS A 133 -48.21 11.68 34.57
CA LYS A 133 -49.68 11.61 34.42
C LYS A 133 -50.30 10.57 35.35
N LEU A 134 -49.68 9.40 35.48
CA LEU A 134 -50.15 8.33 36.35
C LEU A 134 -50.09 8.77 37.82
N LYS A 135 -48.97 9.38 38.23
CA LYS A 135 -48.80 9.92 39.58
C LYS A 135 -49.84 10.99 39.88
N GLY A 136 -50.05 11.96 38.98
CA GLY A 136 -51.06 13.00 39.16
C GLY A 136 -52.49 12.46 39.24
N LYS A 137 -52.83 11.42 38.45
CA LYS A 137 -54.12 10.72 38.57
C LYS A 137 -54.26 10.00 39.91
N SER A 138 -53.21 9.34 40.38
CA SER A 138 -53.20 8.66 41.68
C SER A 138 -53.40 9.65 42.83
N GLU A 139 -52.70 10.79 42.80
CA GLU A 139 -52.84 11.85 43.80
C GLU A 139 -54.24 12.48 43.78
N ALA A 140 -54.79 12.76 42.60
CA ALA A 140 -56.14 13.27 42.45
C ALA A 140 -57.20 12.26 42.96
N HIS A 141 -57.01 10.97 42.68
CA HIS A 141 -57.90 9.92 43.17
C HIS A 141 -57.85 9.79 44.69
N GLU A 142 -56.66 9.80 45.30
CA GLU A 142 -56.51 9.82 46.76
C GLU A 142 -57.17 11.05 47.39
N ALA A 143 -56.98 12.24 46.82
CA ALA A 143 -57.64 13.45 47.30
C ALA A 143 -59.18 13.36 47.24
N MET A 144 -59.74 12.76 46.18
CA MET A 144 -61.18 12.52 46.06
C MET A 144 -61.69 11.52 47.11
N LEU A 145 -60.97 10.42 47.33
CA LEU A 145 -61.31 9.44 48.37
C LEU A 145 -61.27 10.07 49.76
N ASP A 146 -60.27 10.91 50.03
CA ASP A 146 -60.12 11.57 51.31
C ASP A 146 -61.23 12.61 51.56
N ASP A 147 -61.58 13.45 50.58
CA ASP A 147 -62.74 14.36 50.71
C ASP A 147 -64.05 13.59 50.93
N GLY A 148 -64.23 12.47 50.21
CA GLY A 148 -65.37 11.57 50.40
C GLY A 148 -65.43 11.01 51.83
N ARG A 149 -64.31 10.50 52.36
CA ARG A 149 -64.22 10.01 53.75
C ARG A 149 -64.54 11.11 54.75
N ARG A 150 -63.98 12.32 54.58
CA ARG A 150 -64.23 13.45 55.49
C ARG A 150 -65.71 13.84 55.52
N ARG A 151 -66.41 13.86 54.38
CA ARG A 151 -67.85 14.21 54.32
C ARG A 151 -68.76 13.18 54.99
N PHE A 152 -68.37 11.91 55.05
CA PHE A 152 -69.19 10.85 55.66
C PHE A 152 -68.97 10.67 57.17
N VAL A 153 -67.87 11.18 57.73
CA VAL A 153 -67.58 11.10 59.18
C VAL A 153 -68.29 12.20 59.99
N TRP A 154 -68.83 13.24 59.35
CA TRP A 154 -69.58 14.34 59.99
C TRP A 154 -71.11 14.17 59.93
N LYS A 155 -71.61 12.95 60.15
CA LYS A 155 -73.04 12.66 60.37
C LYS A 155 -73.26 11.89 61.66
#